data_AF-A0A9Q8ZDY4-F1
#
_entry.id   AF-A0A9Q8ZDY4-F1
#
_cell.length_a   1.000
_cell.length_b   1.000
_cell.length_c   1.000
_cell.angle_alpha   90.00
_cell.angle_beta   90.00
_cell.angle_gamma   90.00
#
_symmetry.space_group_name_H-M   'P 1'
#
loop_
_entity.id
_entity.type
_entity.pdbx_description
1 polymer ?
#
loop_
_entity_poly.entity_id
_entity_poly.type
_entity_poly.pdbx_seq_one_letter_code
_entity_poly.pdbx_strand_id
1 'polypeptide(L)'
;MLTGASYDYHCHSNLVRAVLPHGLTEFDVHDVLNVFQVTGLDSQGRYFMEASPATKDSFITFFAEQDLLCALSTCPGGDLSAWGWHQADETEGDKPDMKSTCRPIRVEVFEIKEEVRGEVLRDWKRPERSGYKGMHGMKIPTGEE
;
A
#
# COMPACT_ATOMS: atom_id res chain seq x y z
N MET A 1 9.60 -14.66 -10.38
CA MET A 1 10.37 -13.41 -10.27
C MET A 1 11.44 -13.34 -11.36
N LEU A 2 11.75 -12.13 -11.85
CA LEU A 2 12.64 -11.90 -12.98
C LEU A 2 14.11 -12.28 -12.72
N THR A 3 14.53 -12.41 -11.46
CA THR A 3 15.93 -12.72 -11.10
C THR A 3 16.21 -14.22 -10.99
N GLY A 4 15.19 -15.09 -11.09
CA GLY A 4 15.33 -16.53 -10.85
C GLY A 4 15.56 -16.93 -9.39
N ALA A 5 15.73 -15.96 -8.48
CA ALA A 5 15.86 -16.19 -7.04
C ALA A 5 14.47 -16.28 -6.37
N SER A 6 14.39 -17.08 -5.31
CA SER A 6 13.21 -17.21 -4.46
C SER A 6 13.39 -16.38 -3.19
N TYR A 7 12.47 -15.44 -2.94
CA TYR A 7 12.46 -14.61 -1.72
C TYR A 7 11.02 -14.37 -1.27
N ASP A 8 10.72 -14.67 -0.01
CA ASP A 8 9.34 -14.69 0.50
C ASP A 8 8.95 -13.43 1.30
N TYR A 9 9.85 -12.46 1.45
CA TYR A 9 9.64 -11.25 2.27
C TYR A 9 9.53 -9.98 1.43
N HIS A 10 9.01 -10.12 0.21
CA HIS A 10 8.56 -8.99 -0.60
C HIS A 10 7.31 -8.33 -0.03
N CYS A 11 7.07 -7.07 -0.42
CA CYS A 11 5.85 -6.35 -0.04
C CYS A 11 4.59 -7.14 -0.40
N HIS A 12 4.53 -7.71 -1.60
CA HIS A 12 3.42 -8.55 -2.03
C HIS A 12 3.19 -9.71 -1.05
N SER A 13 4.20 -10.54 -0.82
CA SER A 13 4.10 -11.69 0.09
C SER A 13 3.78 -11.28 1.54
N ASN A 14 4.30 -10.13 2.01
CA ASN A 14 3.97 -9.57 3.33
C ASN A 14 2.48 -9.21 3.40
N LEU A 15 1.94 -8.56 2.37
CA LEU A 15 0.53 -8.17 2.30
C LEU A 15 -0.38 -9.39 2.19
N VAL A 16 -0.04 -10.39 1.37
CA VAL A 16 -0.78 -11.66 1.30
C VAL A 16 -0.90 -12.26 2.70
N ARG A 17 0.22 -12.40 3.42
CA ARG A 17 0.21 -12.92 4.79
C ARG A 17 -0.62 -12.07 5.76
N ALA A 18 -0.60 -10.75 5.60
CA ALA A 18 -1.36 -9.83 6.45
C ALA A 18 -2.88 -9.94 6.25
N VAL A 19 -3.34 -10.21 5.03
CA VAL A 19 -4.78 -10.26 4.72
C VAL A 19 -5.40 -11.66 4.92
N LEU A 20 -4.61 -12.73 4.87
CA LEU A 20 -5.08 -14.11 5.06
C LEU A 20 -5.95 -14.33 6.32
N PRO A 21 -5.60 -13.80 7.51
CA PRO A 21 -6.43 -13.97 8.72
C PRO A 21 -7.84 -13.33 8.61
N HIS A 22 -8.05 -12.45 7.64
CA HIS A 22 -9.33 -11.79 7.38
C HIS A 22 -10.17 -12.52 6.32
N GLY A 23 -9.75 -13.73 5.91
CA GLY A 23 -10.46 -14.53 4.91
C GLY A 23 -10.24 -14.08 3.46
N LEU A 24 -9.28 -13.17 3.25
CA LEU A 24 -8.86 -12.71 1.93
C LEU A 24 -7.71 -13.57 1.39
N THR A 25 -7.47 -13.46 0.10
CA THR A 25 -6.50 -14.27 -0.65
C THR A 25 -5.45 -13.40 -1.33
N GLU A 26 -4.49 -14.02 -1.99
CA GLU A 26 -3.52 -13.30 -2.81
C GLU A 26 -4.16 -12.45 -3.92
N PHE A 27 -5.32 -12.85 -4.43
CA PHE A 27 -6.06 -12.11 -5.47
C PHE A 27 -6.70 -10.82 -4.95
N ASP A 28 -6.81 -10.65 -3.63
CA ASP A 28 -7.32 -9.44 -3.00
C ASP A 28 -6.21 -8.41 -2.72
N VAL A 29 -4.93 -8.81 -2.88
CA VAL A 29 -3.80 -7.88 -2.83
C VAL A 29 -3.72 -7.12 -4.15
N HIS A 30 -3.86 -5.82 -4.08
CA HIS A 30 -3.86 -4.90 -5.22
C HIS A 30 -2.60 -4.02 -5.23
N ASP A 31 -2.46 -3.22 -6.28
CA ASP A 31 -1.42 -2.19 -6.36
C ASP A 31 -1.44 -1.28 -5.12
N VAL A 32 -0.25 -0.93 -4.64
CA VAL A 32 -0.08 -0.27 -3.34
C VAL A 32 0.01 1.25 -3.46
N LEU A 33 -0.40 1.95 -2.40
CA LEU A 33 0.11 3.28 -2.12
C LEU A 33 1.51 3.15 -1.49
N ASN A 34 2.55 3.58 -2.20
CA ASN A 34 3.92 3.55 -1.70
C ASN A 34 4.17 4.73 -0.74
N VAL A 35 3.78 4.57 0.53
CA VAL A 35 3.94 5.59 1.57
C VAL A 35 5.43 5.91 1.77
N PHE A 36 5.78 7.20 1.76
CA PHE A 36 7.13 7.76 1.88
C PHE A 36 8.12 7.44 0.75
N GLN A 37 7.71 6.71 -0.29
CA GLN A 37 8.60 6.41 -1.42
C GLN A 37 8.70 7.62 -2.36
N VAL A 38 9.93 8.05 -2.70
CA VAL A 38 10.16 9.10 -3.70
C VAL A 38 10.37 8.45 -5.05
N THR A 39 9.40 8.66 -5.94
CA THR A 39 9.44 8.08 -7.29
C THR A 39 8.86 9.03 -8.32
N GLY A 40 9.16 8.75 -9.58
CA GLY A 40 8.64 9.52 -10.69
C GLY A 40 8.91 8.84 -12.03
N LEU A 41 8.63 9.59 -13.09
CA LEU A 41 8.97 9.23 -14.44
C LEU A 41 10.02 10.21 -14.95
N ASP A 42 11.09 9.70 -15.54
CA ASP A 42 12.10 10.54 -16.16
C ASP A 42 11.62 11.11 -17.51
N SER A 43 12.48 11.91 -18.17
CA SER A 43 12.18 12.50 -19.49
C SER A 43 11.87 11.47 -20.60
N GLN A 44 12.20 10.20 -20.40
CA GLN A 44 11.92 9.10 -21.33
C GLN A 44 10.72 8.25 -20.87
N GLY A 45 10.04 8.63 -19.79
CA GLY A 45 8.91 7.89 -19.23
C GLY A 45 9.31 6.64 -18.44
N ARG A 46 10.58 6.51 -18.05
CA ARG A 46 11.04 5.37 -17.26
C ARG A 46 10.84 5.65 -15.77
N TYR A 47 10.41 4.64 -15.05
CA TYR A 47 10.24 4.72 -13.60
C TYR A 47 11.59 4.84 -12.90
N PHE A 48 11.70 5.80 -11.98
CA PHE A 48 12.86 5.95 -11.11
C PHE A 48 12.44 6.02 -9.64
N MET A 49 13.40 5.74 -8.77
CA MET A 49 13.27 5.85 -7.33
C MET A 49 14.46 6.62 -6.77
N GLU A 50 14.23 7.37 -5.70
CA GLU A 50 15.26 8.08 -4.95
C GLU A 50 15.15 7.76 -3.46
N ALA A 51 16.21 8.09 -2.71
CA ALA A 51 16.23 7.96 -1.27
C ALA A 51 15.08 8.78 -0.64
N SER A 52 14.33 8.17 0.26
CA SER A 52 13.24 8.84 0.95
C SER A 52 13.77 9.96 1.86
N PRO A 53 13.19 11.17 1.83
CA PRO A 53 13.52 12.24 2.77
C PRO A 53 12.77 12.09 4.10
N ALA A 54 11.97 11.03 4.27
CA ALA A 54 11.19 10.83 5.48
C ALA A 54 12.11 10.63 6.69
N THR A 55 11.70 11.23 7.80
CA THR A 55 12.38 11.13 9.08
C THR A 55 11.48 10.42 10.10
N LYS A 56 12.01 10.17 11.31
CA LYS A 56 11.21 9.59 12.41
C LYS A 56 10.00 10.46 12.82
N ASP A 57 10.03 11.75 12.47
CA ASP A 57 8.99 12.72 12.81
C ASP A 57 8.01 12.94 11.62
N SER A 58 8.27 12.31 10.48
CA SER A 58 7.40 12.35 9.31
C SER A 58 6.20 11.43 9.48
N PHE A 59 5.00 11.94 9.25
CA PHE A 59 3.77 11.15 9.28
C PHE A 59 2.80 11.61 8.19
N ILE A 60 1.88 10.71 7.83
CA ILE A 60 0.69 11.01 7.03
C ILE A 60 -0.54 10.55 7.84
N THR A 61 -1.58 11.36 7.82
CA THR A 61 -2.83 11.06 8.52
C THR A 61 -3.95 10.90 7.52
N PHE A 62 -4.73 9.84 7.67
CA PHE A 62 -5.91 9.57 6.86
C PHE A 62 -7.16 9.70 7.72
N PHE A 63 -8.23 10.24 7.12
CA PHE A 63 -9.57 10.15 7.68
C PHE A 63 -10.30 8.98 6.99
N ALA A 64 -10.77 8.01 7.78
CA ALA A 64 -11.47 6.85 7.25
C ALA A 64 -12.93 7.22 6.95
N GLU A 65 -13.24 7.52 5.69
CA GLU A 65 -14.62 7.85 5.27
C GLU A 65 -15.57 6.64 5.29
N GLN A 66 -15.02 5.43 5.33
CA GLN A 66 -15.75 4.18 5.49
C GLN A 66 -14.95 3.23 6.38
N ASP A 67 -15.54 2.07 6.67
CA ASP A 67 -14.88 1.05 7.48
C ASP A 67 -13.81 0.39 6.61
N LEU A 68 -12.57 0.33 7.09
CA LEU A 68 -11.41 -0.11 6.32
C LEU A 68 -10.68 -1.26 7.01
N LEU A 69 -10.21 -2.20 6.20
CA LEU A 69 -9.11 -3.09 6.56
C LEU A 69 -7.84 -2.54 5.89
N CYS A 70 -6.88 -2.09 6.68
CA CYS A 70 -5.60 -1.57 6.19
C CYS A 70 -4.49 -2.59 6.45
N ALA A 71 -3.87 -3.11 5.39
CA ALA A 71 -2.65 -3.90 5.47
C ALA A 71 -1.44 -3.02 5.09
N LEU A 72 -0.35 -3.14 5.84
CA LEU A 72 0.88 -2.37 5.61
C LEU A 72 2.08 -3.33 5.59
N SER A 73 2.98 -3.13 4.63
CA SER A 73 4.26 -3.82 4.57
C SER A 73 5.40 -2.82 4.72
N THR A 74 6.32 -3.06 5.65
CA THR A 74 7.62 -2.37 5.68
C THR A 74 8.49 -2.93 4.56
N CYS A 75 8.67 -2.16 3.49
CA CYS A 75 9.40 -2.61 2.30
C CYS A 75 10.82 -3.07 2.67
N PRO A 76 11.27 -4.25 2.20
CA PRO A 76 12.63 -4.72 2.44
C PRO A 76 13.70 -3.87 1.72
N GLY A 77 13.28 -2.93 0.86
CA GLY A 77 14.15 -1.90 0.27
C GLY A 77 14.45 -0.71 1.17
N GLY A 78 13.87 -0.67 2.37
CA GLY A 78 14.08 0.41 3.33
C GLY A 78 13.73 1.78 2.77
N ASP A 79 14.63 2.74 2.93
CA ASP A 79 14.48 4.11 2.42
C ASP A 79 14.95 4.27 0.96
N LEU A 80 15.38 3.18 0.32
CA LEU A 80 15.96 3.13 -1.03
C LEU A 80 17.31 3.83 -1.20
N SER A 81 17.96 4.31 -0.12
CA SER A 81 19.31 4.90 -0.19
C SER A 81 20.41 3.87 -0.48
N ALA A 82 20.13 2.61 -0.17
CA ALA A 82 20.98 1.46 -0.43
C ALA A 82 20.32 0.48 -1.43
N TRP A 83 19.45 0.97 -2.31
CA TRP A 83 18.77 0.11 -3.28
C TRP A 83 19.71 -0.39 -4.39
N GLY A 84 19.48 -1.62 -4.85
CA GLY A 84 20.09 -2.17 -6.05
C GLY A 84 19.22 -3.27 -6.68
N TRP A 85 19.61 -3.72 -7.87
CA TRP A 85 18.87 -4.72 -8.66
C TRP A 85 19.15 -6.16 -8.17
N HIS A 86 18.94 -6.42 -6.88
CA HIS A 86 19.13 -7.72 -6.23
C HIS A 86 18.13 -7.91 -5.10
N GLN A 87 17.98 -9.14 -4.62
CA GLN A 87 17.12 -9.43 -3.48
C GLN A 87 17.68 -8.84 -2.19
N ALA A 88 16.81 -8.53 -1.24
CA ALA A 88 17.21 -7.89 0.01
C ALA A 88 18.01 -8.81 0.95
N ASP A 89 18.00 -10.13 0.74
CA ASP A 89 18.83 -11.10 1.46
C ASP A 89 20.06 -11.59 0.67
N GLU A 90 20.23 -11.17 -0.58
CA GLU A 90 21.42 -11.49 -1.37
C GLU A 90 22.60 -10.61 -0.92
N THR A 91 23.32 -11.05 0.12
CA THR A 91 24.50 -10.36 0.66
C THR A 91 25.82 -10.83 0.04
N GLU A 92 25.80 -11.51 -1.12
CA GLU A 92 27.04 -11.96 -1.78
C GLU A 92 27.71 -10.82 -2.56
N GLY A 93 28.95 -10.49 -2.18
CA GLY A 93 29.79 -9.47 -2.81
C GLY A 93 29.59 -8.06 -2.24
N ASP A 94 30.00 -7.03 -2.98
CA ASP A 94 29.84 -5.60 -2.63
C ASP A 94 28.40 -5.07 -2.84
N LYS A 95 27.39 -5.94 -2.71
CA LYS A 95 25.99 -5.55 -2.92
C LYS A 95 25.48 -4.66 -1.76
N PRO A 96 24.78 -3.56 -2.06
CA PRO A 96 24.11 -2.75 -1.05
C PRO A 96 23.19 -3.56 -0.12
N ASP A 97 23.38 -3.44 1.20
CA ASP A 97 22.49 -4.03 2.20
C ASP A 97 21.23 -3.17 2.36
N MET A 98 20.20 -3.49 1.57
CA MET A 98 18.90 -2.82 1.62
C MET A 98 18.24 -2.95 3.01
N LYS A 99 18.39 -4.11 3.67
CA LYS A 99 17.76 -4.37 4.97
C LYS A 99 18.32 -3.48 6.08
N SER A 100 19.58 -3.04 5.97
CA SER A 100 20.18 -2.11 6.94
C SER A 100 19.42 -0.79 7.07
N THR A 101 18.70 -0.39 6.01
CA THR A 101 17.90 0.84 5.94
C THR A 101 16.42 0.61 6.28
N CYS A 102 16.00 -0.64 6.50
CA CYS A 102 14.62 -0.95 6.91
C CYS A 102 14.33 -0.45 8.32
N ARG A 103 13.15 0.16 8.49
CA ARG A 103 12.65 0.65 9.78
C ARG A 103 11.19 0.22 9.96
N PRO A 104 10.76 -0.06 11.20
CA PRO A 104 9.34 -0.30 11.47
C PRO A 104 8.52 0.97 11.19
N ILE A 105 7.31 0.80 10.68
CA ILE A 105 6.33 1.89 10.56
C ILE A 105 5.30 1.74 11.67
N ARG A 106 5.05 2.82 12.40
CA ARG A 106 4.00 2.88 13.43
C ARG A 106 2.68 3.27 12.78
N VAL A 107 1.63 2.54 13.13
CA VAL A 107 0.24 2.89 12.77
C VAL A 107 -0.51 3.17 14.07
N GLU A 108 -1.23 4.28 14.10
CA GLU A 108 -2.07 4.67 15.24
C GLU A 108 -3.48 4.96 14.73
N VAL A 109 -4.47 4.40 15.42
CA VAL A 109 -5.89 4.60 15.12
C VAL A 109 -6.46 5.52 16.19
N PHE A 110 -7.02 6.64 15.75
CA PHE A 110 -7.64 7.63 16.62
C PHE A 110 -9.14 7.69 16.34
N GLU A 111 -9.92 7.87 17.39
CA GLU A 111 -11.35 8.10 17.30
C GLU A 111 -11.67 9.54 17.69
N ILE A 112 -12.56 10.20 16.95
CA ILE A 112 -13.03 11.53 17.30
C ILE A 112 -13.80 11.44 18.62
N LYS A 113 -13.37 12.24 19.59
CA LYS A 113 -14.00 12.31 20.91
C LYS A 113 -15.48 12.61 20.80
N GLU A 114 -16.28 11.92 21.60
CA GLU A 114 -17.75 12.00 21.54
C GLU A 114 -18.25 13.43 21.75
N GLU A 115 -17.62 14.18 22.66
CA GLU A 115 -18.01 15.56 23.00
C GLU A 115 -17.96 16.54 21.81
N VAL A 116 -17.08 16.31 20.83
CA VAL A 116 -16.88 17.21 19.67
C VAL A 116 -17.31 16.58 18.34
N ARG A 117 -17.66 15.28 18.33
CA ARG A 117 -17.96 14.51 17.13
C ARG A 117 -19.08 15.13 16.29
N GLY A 118 -20.17 15.53 16.94
CA GLY A 118 -21.32 16.14 16.26
C GLY A 118 -21.00 17.49 15.62
N GLU A 119 -20.07 18.25 16.19
CA GLU A 119 -19.62 19.53 15.64
C GLU A 119 -18.66 19.31 14.45
N VAL A 120 -17.64 18.47 14.65
CA VAL A 120 -16.59 18.21 13.64
C VAL A 120 -17.17 17.52 12.40
N LEU A 121 -18.14 16.62 12.58
CA LEU A 121 -18.77 15.88 11.49
C LEU A 121 -20.12 16.46 11.03
N ARG A 122 -20.48 17.68 11.45
CA ARG A 122 -21.83 18.25 11.24
C ARG A 122 -22.35 18.14 9.80
N ASP A 123 -21.48 18.42 8.84
CA ASP A 123 -21.81 18.45 7.41
C ASP A 123 -21.20 17.27 6.64
N TRP A 124 -20.49 16.36 7.34
CA TRP A 124 -19.91 15.17 6.73
C TRP A 124 -20.98 14.11 6.47
N LYS A 125 -20.89 13.47 5.31
CA LYS A 125 -21.75 12.34 4.92
C LYS A 125 -20.87 11.20 4.43
N ARG A 126 -21.17 9.98 4.89
CA ARG A 126 -20.51 8.78 4.41
C ARG A 126 -20.69 8.68 2.88
N PRO A 127 -19.61 8.44 2.10
CA PRO A 127 -19.72 8.26 0.66
C PRO A 127 -20.53 7.00 0.33
N GLU A 128 -21.33 7.09 -0.72
CA GLU A 128 -22.09 5.96 -1.26
C GLU A 128 -21.34 5.30 -2.41
N ARG A 129 -21.61 4.01 -2.64
CA ARG A 129 -21.11 3.32 -3.82
C ARG A 129 -21.64 4.00 -5.09
N SER A 130 -20.85 3.98 -6.17
CA SER A 130 -21.28 4.50 -7.46
C SER A 130 -22.63 3.91 -7.88
N GLY A 131 -23.59 4.78 -8.23
CA GLY A 131 -24.93 4.39 -8.68
C GLY A 131 -24.96 3.77 -10.09
N TYR A 132 -23.80 3.54 -10.71
CA TYR A 132 -23.70 2.86 -11.99
C TYR A 132 -24.18 1.41 -11.87
N LYS A 133 -25.23 1.08 -12.62
CA LYS A 133 -25.88 -0.24 -12.54
C LYS A 133 -25.08 -1.39 -13.18
N GLY A 134 -23.89 -1.14 -13.73
CA GLY A 134 -23.12 -2.19 -14.39
C GLY A 134 -23.75 -2.73 -15.67
N MET A 135 -24.74 -2.05 -16.25
CA MET A 135 -25.49 -2.57 -17.40
C MET A 135 -24.74 -2.40 -18.74
N HIS A 136 -23.71 -1.55 -18.79
CA HIS A 136 -22.88 -1.31 -19.99
C HIS A 136 -23.68 -1.02 -21.27
N GLY A 137 -24.79 -0.28 -21.15
CA GLY A 137 -25.69 0.04 -22.27
C GLY A 137 -26.55 -1.13 -22.76
N MET A 138 -26.39 -2.31 -22.17
CA MET A 138 -27.20 -3.48 -22.45
C MET A 138 -28.52 -3.37 -21.70
N LYS A 139 -29.62 -3.53 -22.44
CA LYS A 139 -30.97 -3.67 -21.86
C LYS A 139 -31.37 -5.12 -21.70
N ILE A 140 -30.55 -6.05 -22.20
CA ILE A 140 -30.96 -7.42 -22.50
C ILE A 140 -30.60 -8.31 -21.31
N PRO A 141 -31.58 -8.84 -20.57
CA PRO A 141 -31.37 -10.07 -19.83
C PRO A 141 -31.09 -11.15 -20.88
N THR A 142 -30.02 -11.94 -20.75
CA THR A 142 -29.79 -13.12 -21.60
C THR A 142 -30.78 -14.27 -21.31
N GLY A 143 -31.88 -13.98 -20.62
CA GLY A 143 -33.04 -14.86 -20.40
C GLY A 143 -33.47 -14.95 -18.93
N GLU A 144 -34.76 -15.26 -18.71
CA GLU A 144 -35.18 -16.34 -17.81
C GLU A 144 -35.51 -17.55 -18.72
N GLU A 145 -34.74 -18.63 -18.63
CA GLU A 145 -35.11 -20.04 -18.90
C GLU A 145 -34.31 -20.94 -17.95
#